data_AF-A0A1G3ULD2-F1
#
_entry.id   AF-A0A1G3ULD2-F1
#
_cell.length_a   1.000
_cell.length_b   1.000
_cell.length_c   1.000
_cell.angle_alpha   90.00
_cell.angle_beta   90.00
_cell.angle_gamma   90.00
#
_symmetry.space_group_name_H-M   'P 1'
#
loop_
_entity.id
_entity.type
_entity.pdbx_description
1 polymer ?
#
loop_
_entity_poly.entity_id
_entity_poly.type
_entity_poly.pdbx_seq_one_letter_code
_entity_poly.pdbx_strand_id
1 'polypeptide(L)' 'MARKCAISGKGPMSGNNVSHAKNRTKRRFLLNLRTVRITLD' A
#
# COMPACT_ATOMS: atom_id res chain seq x y z
N MET A 1 -12.80 -4.78 -1.81
CA MET A 1 -11.64 -5.57 -1.33
C MET A 1 -10.47 -4.65 -1.01
N ALA A 2 -9.89 -4.74 0.19
CA ALA A 2 -8.69 -3.97 0.52
C ALA A 2 -7.50 -4.52 -0.31
N ARG A 3 -6.68 -3.64 -0.92
CA ARG A 3 -5.42 -4.02 -1.60
C ARG A 3 -4.42 -4.59 -0.59
N LYS A 4 -4.64 -5.83 -0.13
CA LYS A 4 -3.76 -6.56 0.78
C LYS A 4 -3.05 -7.69 0.03
N CYS A 5 -1.80 -7.93 0.38
CA CYS A 5 -1.07 -9.09 -0.10
C CYS A 5 -1.65 -10.36 0.56
N ALA A 6 -2.00 -11.38 -0.23
CA ALA A 6 -2.54 -12.64 0.29
C ALA A 6 -1.50 -13.46 1.08
N ILE A 7 -0.21 -13.32 0.76
CA ILE A 7 0.88 -14.07 1.40
C ILE A 7 1.39 -13.35 2.65
N SER A 8 1.73 -12.05 2.51
CA SER A 8 2.35 -11.28 3.60
C SER A 8 1.36 -10.50 4.47
N GLY A 9 0.07 -10.47 4.12
CA GLY A 9 -0.97 -9.72 4.84
C GLY A 9 -0.85 -8.19 4.78
N LYS A 10 0.25 -7.66 4.23
CA LYS A 10 0.54 -6.22 4.18
C LYS A 10 -0.52 -5.47 3.37
N GLY A 11 -1.01 -4.36 3.93
CA GLY A 11 -2.05 -3.50 3.34
C GLY A 11 -1.58 -2.07 3.11
N PRO A 12 -2.43 -1.23 2.48
CA PRO A 12 -2.10 0.15 2.22
C PRO A 12 -2.00 0.93 3.53
N MET A 13 -0.98 1.78 3.65
CA MET A 13 -0.79 2.62 4.83
C MET A 13 -1.27 4.05 4.55
N SER A 14 -1.75 4.73 5.59
CA SER A 14 -2.09 6.15 5.54
C SER A 14 -0.88 7.02 5.91
N GLY A 15 -0.80 8.21 5.34
CA GLY A 15 0.24 9.18 5.70
C GLY A 15 0.00 10.54 5.09
N ASN A 16 1.02 11.40 5.10
CA ASN A 16 0.99 12.72 4.49
C ASN A 16 2.15 12.91 3.51
N ASN A 17 1.97 13.72 2.47
CA ASN A 17 3.08 14.40 1.81
C ASN A 17 3.46 15.61 2.67
N VAL A 18 4.75 15.84 2.86
CA VAL A 18 5.27 16.97 3.63
C VAL A 18 6.11 17.82 2.68
N SER A 19 5.73 19.08 2.49
CA SER A 19 6.54 20.03 1.69
C SER A 19 7.74 20.55 2.49
N HIS A 20 8.64 21.29 1.83
CA HIS A 20 9.71 22.02 2.51
C HIS A 20 9.19 22.97 3.60
N ALA A 21 8.04 23.61 3.38
CA ALA A 21 7.35 24.46 4.35
C ALA A 21 6.59 23.67 5.43
N LYS A 22 6.73 22.33 5.48
CA LYS A 22 6.01 21.40 6.37
C LYS A 22 4.49 21.37 6.19
N ASN A 23 3.98 21.75 5.02
CA ASN A 23 2.56 21.60 4.70
C ASN A 23 2.22 20.12 4.51
N ARG A 24 1.19 19.63 5.20
CA ARG A 24 0.81 18.21 5.25
C ARG A 24 -0.45 17.96 4.42
N THR A 25 -0.34 17.21 3.32
CA THR A 25 -1.50 16.76 2.53
C THR A 25 -1.68 15.26 2.65
N LYS A 26 -2.92 14.76 2.80
CA LYS A 26 -3.20 13.33 2.99
C LYS A 26 -2.76 12.52 1.76
N ARG A 27 -2.08 11.39 2.00
CA ARG A 27 -1.74 10.40 0.97
C ARG A 27 -2.00 8.98 1.45
N ARG A 28 -2.06 8.04 0.50
CA ARG A 28 -1.99 6.60 0.77
C ARG A 28 -0.70 6.03 0.20
N PHE A 29 -0.04 5.18 0.97
CA PHE A 29 1.07 4.35 0.51
C PHE A 29 0.50 3.01 0.06
N LEU A 30 0.40 2.83 -1.26
CA LEU A 30 -0.12 1.62 -1.87
C LEU A 30 1.02 0.63 -2.09
N LEU A 31 0.75 -0.65 -1.85
CA LEU A 31 1.65 -1.71 -2.28
C LEU A 31 1.56 -1.91 -3.79
N ASN A 32 2.69 -2.23 -4.42
CA ASN A 32 2.77 -2.66 -5.81
C ASN A 32 2.34 -4.13 -5.95
N LEU A 33 1.08 -4.43 -5.64
CA LEU A 33 0.52 -5.78 -5.76
C LEU A 33 0.36 -6.16 -7.23
N ARG A 34 0.81 -7.36 -7.58
CA ARG A 34 0.64 -7.96 -8.91
C ARG A 34 -0.21 -9.22 -8.81
N THR A 35 -1.09 -9.41 -9.78
CA THR A 35 -1.89 -10.64 -9.90
C THR A 35 -1.03 -11.74 -10.51
N VAL A 36 -0.82 -12.80 -9.75
CA VAL A 36 -0.08 -14.00 -10.18
C VAL A 36 -0.91 -15.23 -9.82
N ARG A 37 -0.82 -16.29 -10.64
CA ARG A 37 -1.37 -17.60 -10.28
C ARG A 37 -0.32 -18.33 -9.46
N ILE A 38 -0.74 -18.85 -8.32
CA ILE A 38 0.07 -19.68 -7.43
C ILE A 38 -0.57 -21.06 -7.39
N THR A 39 0.24 -22.09 -7.66
CA THR A 39 -0.12 -23.48 -7.36
C THR A 39 0.18 -23.71 -5.88
N LEU A 40 -0.82 -24.14 -5.14
CA LEU A 40 -0.66 -24.64 -3.78
C LEU A 40 -0.53 -26.16 -3.90
N ASP A 41 0.52 -26.73 -3.31
CA ASP A 41 0.71 -28.17 -3.22
C ASP A 41 -0.23 -28.79 -2.18
#